data_AF-A0A950KQA6-F1
#
_entry.id   AF-A0A950KQA6-F1
#
_cell.length_a   1.000
_cell.length_b   1.000
_cell.length_c   1.000
_cell.angle_alpha   90.00
_cell.angle_beta   90.00
_cell.angle_gamma   90.00
#
_symmetry.space_group_name_H-M   'P 1'
#
loop_
_entity.id
_entity.type
_entity.pdbx_description
1 polymer ?
#
loop_
_entity_poly.entity_id
_entity_poly.type
_entity_poly.pdbx_seq_one_letter_code
_entity_poly.pdbx_strand_id
1 'polypeptide(L)' 'VTGSSDQQALDFAVAASALKHTIPGDFNLVTLEEVQRLTAGGVGGRIQR' A
#
# COMPACT_ATOMS: atom_id res chain seq x y z
N VAL A 1 -15.23 -11.56 6.80
CA VAL A 1 -14.62 -11.24 5.48
C VAL A 1 -14.89 -9.77 5.23
N THR A 2 -13.87 -8.93 5.14
CA THR A 2 -14.03 -7.52 4.78
C THR A 2 -14.69 -7.48 3.40
N GLY A 3 -15.88 -6.88 3.28
CA GLY A 3 -16.70 -6.88 2.06
C GLY A 3 -16.18 -5.96 0.96
N SER A 4 -14.90 -6.09 0.61
CA SER A 4 -14.26 -5.34 -0.47
C SER A 4 -14.49 -6.06 -1.80
N SER A 5 -14.58 -5.31 -2.90
CA SER A 5 -14.58 -5.94 -4.24
C SER A 5 -13.22 -6.57 -4.53
N ASP A 6 -13.19 -7.57 -5.43
CA ASP A 6 -11.94 -8.23 -5.83
C ASP A 6 -10.89 -7.23 -6.34
N GLN A 7 -11.33 -6.19 -7.06
CA GLN A 7 -10.47 -5.11 -7.53
C GLN A 7 -9.88 -4.31 -6.37
N GLN A 8 -10.69 -3.95 -5.36
CA GLN A 8 -10.20 -3.22 -4.19
C GLN A 8 -9.18 -4.04 -3.38
N ALA A 9 -9.41 -5.36 -3.26
CA ALA A 9 -8.48 -6.26 -2.60
C ALA A 9 -7.15 -6.36 -3.37
N LEU A 10 -7.23 -6.47 -4.71
CA LEU A 10 -6.06 -6.49 -5.59
C LEU A 10 -5.25 -5.19 -5.47
N ASP A 11 -5.90 -4.04 -5.58
CA ASP A 11 -5.25 -2.72 -5.52
C ASP A 11 -4.57 -2.51 -4.16
N PHE A 12 -5.24 -2.91 -3.07
CA PHE A 12 -4.67 -2.87 -1.73
C PHE A 12 -3.42 -3.75 -1.61
N ALA A 13 -3.48 -4.99 -2.10
CA ALA A 13 -2.37 -5.94 -2.02
C ALA A 13 -1.15 -5.45 -2.83
N VAL A 14 -1.39 -4.92 -4.04
CA VAL A 14 -0.34 -4.36 -4.90
C VAL A 14 0.33 -3.15 -4.24
N ALA A 15 -0.46 -2.23 -3.69
CA ALA A 15 0.05 -1.06 -2.99
C ALA A 15 0.87 -1.44 -1.74
N ALA A 16 0.37 -2.38 -0.93
CA ALA A 16 1.09 -2.87 0.26
C ALA A 16 2.41 -3.56 -0.08
N SER A 17 2.46 -4.31 -1.19
CA SER A 17 3.67 -4.96 -1.69
C SER A 17 4.70 -3.94 -2.17
N ALA A 18 4.27 -2.93 -2.94
CA ALA A 18 5.16 -1.86 -3.40
C ALA A 18 5.80 -1.11 -2.22
N LEU A 19 5.02 -0.80 -1.18
CA LEU A 19 5.51 -0.13 0.02
C LEU A 19 6.47 -1.01 0.84
N LYS A 20 6.22 -2.33 0.93
CA LYS A 20 7.12 -3.28 1.61
C LYS A 20 8.55 -3.19 1.12
N HIS A 21 8.74 -3.04 -0.20
CA HIS A 21 10.06 -2.96 -0.82
C HIS A 21 10.84 -1.69 -0.46
N THR A 22 10.21 -0.71 0.17
CA THR A 22 10.86 0.51 0.66
C THR A 22 11.36 0.39 2.11
N ILE A 23 10.93 -0.64 2.84
CA ILE A 23 11.25 -0.88 4.25
C ILE A 23 12.21 -2.08 4.36
N PRO A 24 13.39 -1.94 4.96
CA PRO A 24 14.31 -3.06 5.18
C PRO A 24 13.71 -4.18 6.06
N GLY A 25 14.15 -5.42 5.82
CA GLY A 25 13.66 -6.62 6.51
C GLY A 25 12.54 -7.33 5.76
N ASP A 26 12.04 -8.45 6.31
CA ASP A 26 11.13 -9.35 5.58
C ASP A 26 9.65 -9.08 5.87
N PHE A 27 9.35 -8.58 7.06
CA PHE A 27 7.97 -8.28 7.45
C PHE A 27 7.46 -7.01 6.80
N ASN A 28 6.18 -7.04 6.44
CA ASN A 28 5.48 -5.86 5.96
C ASN A 28 5.05 -5.01 7.16
N LEU A 29 5.80 -3.93 7.40
CA LEU A 29 5.56 -2.98 8.50
C LEU A 29 4.78 -1.75 8.03
N VAL A 30 4.14 -1.81 6.86
CA VAL A 30 3.32 -0.73 6.32
C VAL A 30 1.99 -0.63 7.07
N THR A 31 1.52 0.59 7.25
CA THR A 31 0.24 0.88 7.90
C THR A 31 -0.91 0.88 6.89
N LEU A 32 -2.12 0.64 7.37
CA LEU A 32 -3.34 0.70 6.55
C LEU A 32 -3.46 2.05 5.83
N GLU A 33 -3.13 3.14 6.54
CA GLU A 33 -3.24 4.51 6.01
C GLU A 33 -2.29 4.77 4.85
N GLU A 34 -1.05 4.26 4.91
CA GLU A 34 -0.07 4.39 3.83
C GLU A 34 -0.51 3.64 2.58
N VAL A 35 -1.04 2.42 2.75
CA VAL A 35 -1.58 1.63 1.64
C VAL A 35 -2.79 2.33 1.02
N GLN A 36 -3.72 2.84 1.84
CA GLN A 36 -4.89 3.58 1.37
C GLN A 36 -4.50 4.84 0.61
N ARG A 37 -3.54 5.62 1.13
CA ARG A 37 -2.99 6.82 0.45
C ARG A 37 -2.42 6.48 -0.94
N LEU A 38 -1.72 5.35 -1.08
CA LEU A 38 -1.17 4.91 -2.35
C LEU A 38 -2.27 4.45 -3.33
N THR A 39 -3.25 3.65 -2.86
CA THR A 39 -4.38 3.20 -3.69
C THR A 39 -5.29 4.34 -4.16
N ALA A 40 -5.37 5.44 -3.42
CA ALA A 40 -6.18 6.61 -3.76
C ALA A 40 -5.56 7.50 -4.87
N GLY A 41 -4.50 7.04 -5.54
CA GLY A 41 -3.85 7.78 -6.63
C GLY A 41 -2.67 8.66 -6.18
N GLY A 42 -2.11 8.39 -5.00
CA GLY A 42 -0.86 9.01 -4.51
C GLY A 42 0.39 8.52 -5.26
N VAL A 43 0.37 8.51 -6.59
CA VAL A 43 1.51 8.13 -7.45
C VAL A 43 2.19 9.41 -7.93
N GLY A 44 2.91 10.07 -7.02
CA GLY A 44 3.36 11.46 -7.26
C GLY A 44 4.52 11.97 -6.42
N GLY A 45 5.61 11.22 -6.30
CA GLY A 45 6.96 11.80 -6.37
C GLY A 45 7.41 12.79 -5.30
N ARG A 46 6.91 12.75 -4.06
CA ARG A 46 7.59 13.43 -2.94
C ARG A 46 7.79 12.44 -1.80
N ILE A 47 8.94 11.77 -1.83
CA ILE A 47 9.59 11.26 -0.62
C ILE A 47 9.68 12.47 0.32
N GLN A 48 8.74 12.62 1.25
CA GLN A 48 8.94 13.52 2.38
C GLN A 48 9.90 12.79 3.31
N ARG A 49 11.12 13.32 3.38
CA ARG A 49 12.16 12.90 4.31
C ARG A 49 11.92 13.55 5.67
#